data_AF-A0AAU3JIR2-F1
#
_entry.id   AF-A0AAU3JIR2-F1
#
_cell.length_a   1.000
_cell.length_b   1.000
_cell.length_c   1.000
_cell.angle_alpha   90.00
_cell.angle_beta   90.00
_cell.angle_gamma   90.00
#
_symmetry.space_group_name_H-M   'P 1'
#
loop_
_entity.id
_entity.type
_entity.pdbx_description
1 polymer ?
#
loop_
_entity_poly.entity_id
_entity_poly.type
_entity_poly.pdbx_seq_one_letter_code
_entity_poly.pdbx_strand_id
1 'polypeptide(L)'
;MSTFMADQSLHPTPPQMSAPEAKIEGALLEDYREAVLCYARLCTTGLAEAEQLADEAFSLAAEWRRQGEQLPWLPLLLMAVLETADGWLTQGRIEWLSTELSGWLCERSAQQSRAPEQPLALQALQRMAPADAELLWVALVEGLNVRSDARAGTWAPNREREVARVKAAFRQRCLWVRAVEVVDSDGQCRGYVGLLEAVTRSPHERSPGDLQQHLAGCARCAETAVCLRVSDDLPGVLVTAVLGWGGEAYLDRRKIAARRQRGGRAAMERRRRAAGWQASLRGRPAWAGAAVLLAAIGMVSVLSSLPWESTPGSDQGAAGDRGAGPATSAVAPQAPPIGRPTASATHAGTSASYTASAAPMPVTSGVSPSLSAGSTMEPDAYCTASYTLVKQWPGGFQAEVRITPRATMTDWRVQWTYGDGQRVTQMWNGEFTQNGYMVLITPAEYDGTVAAGNTLPLGYQGTSNSYNSAPEYITVDGHACQS
;
A
#
# COMPACT_ATOMS: atom_id res chain seq x y z
N MET A 1 -18.73 51.33 -33.32
CA MET A 1 -18.42 50.11 -34.10
C MET A 1 -17.06 49.63 -33.60
N SER A 2 -16.89 48.56 -32.83
CA SER A 2 -17.80 47.47 -32.48
C SER A 2 -17.45 46.94 -31.08
N THR A 3 -18.50 46.51 -30.41
CA THR A 3 -18.61 45.80 -29.14
C THR A 3 -17.74 44.53 -29.12
N PHE A 4 -16.91 44.33 -28.10
CA PHE A 4 -16.46 43.00 -27.69
C PHE A 4 -17.29 42.58 -26.47
N MET A 5 -18.28 41.74 -26.75
CA MET A 5 -19.14 41.08 -25.77
C MET A 5 -18.38 39.98 -25.04
N ALA A 6 -18.83 39.74 -23.81
CA ALA A 6 -18.38 38.73 -22.88
C ALA A 6 -18.36 37.32 -23.46
N ASP A 7 -17.37 36.53 -23.01
CA ASP A 7 -17.49 35.09 -22.90
C ASP A 7 -17.15 34.68 -21.45
N GLN A 8 -18.14 34.85 -20.58
CA GLN A 8 -18.23 34.11 -19.32
C GLN A 8 -19.03 32.85 -19.62
N SER A 9 -18.39 31.69 -19.69
CA SER A 9 -18.91 30.42 -19.14
C SER A 9 -18.12 29.22 -19.65
N LEU A 10 -17.34 28.58 -18.76
CA LEU A 10 -17.15 27.12 -18.67
C LEU A 10 -16.15 26.84 -17.55
N HIS A 11 -16.52 27.20 -16.31
CA HIS A 11 -15.94 26.50 -15.17
C HIS A 11 -16.56 25.09 -15.14
N PRO A 12 -15.75 24.00 -15.12
CA PRO A 12 -16.29 22.69 -14.85
C PRO A 12 -16.94 22.74 -13.46
N THR A 13 -18.22 22.41 -13.39
CA THR A 13 -18.91 22.27 -12.10
C THR A 13 -18.24 21.12 -11.36
N PRO A 14 -17.68 21.33 -10.16
CA PRO A 14 -17.07 20.24 -9.41
C PRO A 14 -18.12 19.15 -9.16
N PRO A 15 -17.75 17.86 -9.17
CA PRO A 15 -18.68 16.79 -8.90
C PRO A 15 -19.35 17.05 -7.55
N GLN A 16 -20.66 17.24 -7.56
CA GLN A 16 -21.46 17.46 -6.36
C GLN A 16 -21.46 16.15 -5.57
N MET A 17 -20.72 16.11 -4.47
CA MET A 17 -20.75 14.99 -3.53
C MET A 17 -22.17 14.79 -3.00
N SER A 18 -22.60 13.55 -2.92
CA SER A 18 -23.94 13.25 -2.39
C SER A 18 -24.02 13.61 -0.90
N ALA A 19 -25.19 14.06 -0.43
CA ALA A 19 -25.43 14.40 0.99
C ALA A 19 -24.97 13.33 2.01
N PRO A 20 -25.12 12.01 1.76
CA PRO A 20 -24.56 11.00 2.67
C PRO A 20 -23.03 10.94 2.64
N GLU A 21 -22.36 11.17 1.51
CA GLU A 21 -20.89 11.23 1.43
C GLU A 21 -20.33 12.44 2.16
N ALA A 22 -20.97 13.61 2.03
CA ALA A 22 -20.59 14.82 2.76
C ALA A 22 -20.73 14.66 4.28
N LYS A 23 -21.74 13.91 4.74
CA LYS A 23 -21.93 13.61 6.18
C LYS A 23 -20.89 12.62 6.71
N ILE A 24 -20.48 11.65 5.90
CA ILE A 24 -19.42 10.68 6.23
C ILE A 24 -18.06 11.39 6.25
N GLU A 25 -17.81 12.28 5.30
CA GLU A 25 -16.60 13.10 5.24
C GLU A 25 -16.51 14.06 6.44
N GLY A 26 -17.61 14.72 6.81
CA GLY A 26 -17.66 15.58 8.00
C GLY A 26 -17.36 14.84 9.31
N ALA A 27 -17.85 13.60 9.48
CA ALA A 27 -17.53 12.77 10.65
C ALA A 27 -16.06 12.31 10.66
N LEU A 28 -15.48 12.08 9.48
CA LEU A 28 -14.07 11.71 9.32
C LEU A 28 -13.13 12.89 9.60
N LEU A 29 -13.52 14.10 9.20
CA LEU A 29 -12.77 15.34 9.45
C LEU A 29 -12.68 15.65 10.96
N GLU A 30 -13.73 15.37 11.74
CA GLU A 30 -13.69 15.50 13.20
C GLU A 30 -12.73 14.50 13.85
N ASP A 31 -12.67 13.26 13.35
CA ASP A 31 -11.69 12.26 13.81
C ASP A 31 -10.24 12.70 13.48
N TYR A 32 -10.03 13.44 12.38
CA TYR A 32 -8.72 14.00 12.01
C TYR A 32 -8.34 15.26 12.77
N ARG A 33 -9.29 15.97 13.39
CA ARG A 33 -9.02 17.21 14.12
C ARG A 33 -8.02 17.03 15.27
N GLU A 34 -8.10 15.91 16.00
CA GLU A 34 -7.13 15.61 17.07
C GLU A 34 -5.71 15.40 16.53
N ALA A 35 -5.58 14.78 15.36
CA ALA A 35 -4.29 14.55 14.71
C ALA A 35 -3.68 15.87 14.21
N VAL A 36 -4.48 16.71 13.54
CA VAL A 36 -4.04 18.03 13.07
C VAL A 36 -3.64 18.92 14.24
N LEU A 37 -4.44 18.99 15.31
CA LEU A 37 -4.10 19.74 16.52
C LEU A 37 -2.81 19.22 17.20
N CYS A 38 -2.58 17.90 17.18
CA CYS A 38 -1.36 17.32 17.71
C CYS A 38 -0.11 17.84 17.00
N TYR A 39 -0.21 18.03 15.67
CA TYR A 39 0.87 18.58 14.86
C TYR A 39 0.96 20.10 14.97
N ALA A 40 -0.16 20.83 14.91
CA ALA A 40 -0.18 22.28 15.10
C ALA A 40 0.46 22.70 16.44
N ARG A 41 0.27 21.91 17.51
CA ARG A 41 0.94 22.12 18.81
C ARG A 41 2.44 21.83 18.83
N LEU A 42 3.00 21.16 17.81
CA LEU A 42 4.45 21.12 17.59
C LEU A 42 4.90 22.41 16.90
N CYS A 43 4.08 22.93 16.00
CA CYS A 43 4.38 24.11 15.19
C CYS A 43 4.27 25.43 15.96
N THR A 44 3.46 25.51 17.02
CA THR A 44 3.17 26.77 17.74
C THR A 44 3.72 26.82 19.16
N THR A 45 3.81 28.04 19.72
CA THR A 45 4.24 28.28 21.11
C THR A 45 3.11 28.12 22.13
N GLY A 46 1.85 28.30 21.71
CA GLY A 46 0.67 28.22 22.57
C GLY A 46 -0.48 27.41 21.98
N LEU A 47 -1.48 27.16 22.83
CA LEU A 47 -2.64 26.31 22.50
C LEU A 47 -3.67 27.02 21.64
N ALA A 48 -3.90 28.33 21.87
CA ALA A 48 -4.87 29.10 21.10
C ALA A 48 -4.38 29.29 19.66
N GLU A 49 -3.09 29.55 19.51
CA GLU A 49 -2.39 29.65 18.24
C GLU A 49 -2.44 28.31 17.50
N ALA A 50 -2.27 27.19 18.20
CA ALA A 50 -2.40 25.86 17.60
C ALA A 50 -3.81 25.58 17.05
N GLU A 51 -4.85 26.00 17.77
CA GLU A 51 -6.24 25.85 17.33
C GLU A 51 -6.51 26.71 16.09
N GLN A 52 -6.08 27.96 16.09
CA GLN A 52 -6.23 28.84 14.94
C GLN A 52 -5.47 28.31 13.71
N LEU A 53 -4.22 27.84 13.91
CA LEU A 53 -3.41 27.26 12.83
C LEU A 53 -4.09 26.02 12.24
N ALA A 54 -4.68 25.17 13.08
CA ALA A 54 -5.41 23.99 12.62
C ALA A 54 -6.65 24.37 11.81
N ASP A 55 -7.49 25.28 12.30
CA ASP A 55 -8.72 25.68 11.60
C ASP A 55 -8.44 26.34 10.23
N GLU A 56 -7.39 27.15 10.14
CA GLU A 56 -6.91 27.72 8.86
C GLU A 56 -6.38 26.62 7.92
N ALA A 57 -5.64 25.63 8.43
CA ALA A 57 -5.14 24.50 7.66
C ALA A 57 -6.28 23.60 7.11
N PHE A 58 -7.36 23.38 7.87
CA PHE A 58 -8.55 22.68 7.37
C PHE A 58 -9.17 23.40 6.18
N SER A 59 -9.23 24.73 6.24
CA SER A 59 -9.77 25.57 5.16
C SER A 59 -8.90 25.48 3.90
N LEU A 60 -7.57 25.53 4.06
CA LEU A 60 -6.61 25.40 2.96
C LEU A 60 -6.64 24.01 2.32
N ALA A 61 -6.67 22.94 3.12
CA ALA A 61 -6.74 21.57 2.60
C ALA A 61 -8.04 21.31 1.81
N ALA A 62 -9.17 21.91 2.23
CA ALA A 62 -10.43 21.83 1.49
C ALA A 62 -10.35 22.56 0.12
N GLU A 63 -9.60 23.67 0.03
CA GLU A 63 -9.32 24.33 -1.25
C GLU A 63 -8.45 23.44 -2.15
N TRP A 64 -7.36 22.89 -1.64
CA TRP A 64 -6.51 21.96 -2.38
C TRP A 64 -7.26 20.73 -2.90
N ARG A 65 -8.14 20.16 -2.07
CA ARG A 65 -9.00 19.05 -2.51
C ARG A 65 -9.88 19.45 -3.68
N ARG A 66 -10.48 20.65 -3.66
CA ARG A 66 -11.28 21.18 -4.78
C ARG A 66 -10.47 21.41 -6.05
N GLN A 67 -9.18 21.66 -5.91
CA GLN A 67 -8.23 21.82 -7.03
C GLN A 67 -7.73 20.48 -7.59
N GLY A 68 -8.10 19.34 -6.98
CA GLY A 68 -7.79 18.01 -7.48
C GLY A 68 -6.63 17.30 -6.77
N GLU A 69 -6.19 17.80 -5.60
CA GLU A 69 -5.14 17.11 -4.83
C GLU A 69 -5.58 15.70 -4.40
N GLN A 70 -4.75 14.71 -4.72
CA GLN A 70 -5.07 13.28 -4.57
C GLN A 70 -4.47 12.65 -3.31
N LEU A 71 -3.76 13.42 -2.49
CA LEU A 71 -3.21 12.92 -1.21
C LEU A 71 -4.32 12.43 -0.26
N PRO A 72 -4.01 11.48 0.63
CA PRO A 72 -4.94 11.13 1.71
C PRO A 72 -5.24 12.36 2.58
N TRP A 73 -6.46 12.44 3.12
CA TRP A 73 -6.95 13.63 3.83
C TRP A 73 -6.02 14.08 4.95
N LEU A 74 -5.53 13.16 5.78
CA LEU A 74 -4.68 13.53 6.91
C LEU A 74 -3.29 14.06 6.50
N PRO A 75 -2.50 13.38 5.64
CA PRO A 75 -1.31 13.97 5.01
C PRO A 75 -1.56 15.36 4.39
N LEU A 76 -2.65 15.52 3.65
CA LEU A 76 -3.01 16.80 3.02
C LEU A 76 -3.23 17.89 4.08
N LEU A 77 -3.95 17.58 5.16
CA LEU A 77 -4.17 18.50 6.28
C LEU A 77 -2.89 18.86 7.01
N LEU A 78 -2.00 17.89 7.26
CA LEU A 78 -0.73 18.15 7.93
C LEU A 78 0.22 19.00 7.06
N MET A 79 0.19 18.80 5.74
CA MET A 79 0.87 19.67 4.77
C MET A 79 0.29 21.09 4.79
N ALA A 80 -1.03 21.22 4.87
CA ALA A 80 -1.69 22.51 4.97
C ALA A 80 -1.29 23.25 6.26
N VAL A 81 -1.03 22.54 7.38
CA VAL A 81 -0.50 23.17 8.61
C VAL A 81 0.86 23.83 8.35
N LEU A 82 1.77 23.17 7.63
CA LEU A 82 3.08 23.73 7.30
C LEU A 82 2.96 24.92 6.37
N GLU A 83 2.10 24.84 5.36
CA GLU A 83 1.89 25.93 4.41
C GLU A 83 1.26 27.15 5.10
N THR A 84 0.27 26.95 5.97
CA THR A 84 -0.32 28.03 6.74
C THR A 84 0.71 28.66 7.70
N ALA A 85 1.57 27.85 8.33
CA ALA A 85 2.64 28.36 9.19
C ALA A 85 3.67 29.18 8.40
N ASP A 86 4.01 28.77 7.19
CA ASP A 86 4.83 29.55 6.26
C ASP A 86 4.18 30.89 5.93
N GLY A 87 2.87 30.87 5.63
CA GLY A 87 2.05 32.07 5.46
C GLY A 87 2.10 33.01 6.68
N TRP A 88 2.03 32.48 7.90
CA TRP A 88 2.14 33.28 9.13
C TRP A 88 3.52 33.94 9.29
N LEU A 89 4.61 33.27 8.89
CA LEU A 89 5.95 33.89 8.86
C LEU A 89 5.99 35.08 7.91
N THR A 90 5.43 34.94 6.71
CA THR A 90 5.40 36.05 5.73
C THR A 90 4.56 37.23 6.20
N GLN A 91 3.55 36.98 7.04
CA GLN A 91 2.70 37.99 7.66
C GLN A 91 3.32 38.62 8.93
N GLY A 92 4.51 38.17 9.35
CA GLY A 92 5.22 38.70 10.51
C GLY A 92 4.76 38.14 11.87
N ARG A 93 4.02 37.02 11.90
CA ARG A 93 3.56 36.37 13.15
C ARG A 93 4.54 35.31 13.66
N ILE A 94 5.83 35.65 13.70
CA ILE A 94 6.90 34.71 14.02
C ILE A 94 6.80 34.22 15.47
N GLU A 95 6.35 35.09 16.38
CA GLU A 95 6.22 34.81 17.81
C GLU A 95 5.14 33.77 18.16
N TRP A 96 4.23 33.46 17.23
CA TRP A 96 3.20 32.41 17.40
C TRP A 96 3.73 31.02 17.05
N LEU A 97 4.87 30.95 16.34
CA LEU A 97 5.49 29.72 15.86
C LEU A 97 6.65 29.30 16.76
N SER A 98 6.90 28.00 16.82
CA SER A 98 8.07 27.49 17.51
C SER A 98 9.36 27.98 16.85
N THR A 99 10.40 28.22 17.67
CA THR A 99 11.69 28.71 17.17
C THR A 99 12.36 27.72 16.22
N GLU A 100 12.18 26.42 16.46
CA GLU A 100 12.70 25.36 15.59
C GLU A 100 12.01 25.32 14.22
N LEU A 101 10.68 25.46 14.18
CA LEU A 101 9.94 25.47 12.92
C LEU A 101 10.25 26.72 12.10
N SER A 102 10.24 27.90 12.73
CA SER A 102 10.53 29.16 12.05
C SER A 102 11.93 29.16 11.43
N GLY A 103 12.95 28.68 12.14
CA GLY A 103 14.29 28.50 11.59
C GLY A 103 14.32 27.54 10.39
N TRP A 104 13.60 26.42 10.47
CA TRP A 104 13.52 25.44 9.38
C TRP A 104 12.78 25.97 8.15
N LEU A 105 11.66 26.68 8.30
CA LEU A 105 10.94 27.34 7.20
C LEU A 105 11.81 28.44 6.54
N CYS A 106 12.52 29.20 7.39
CA CYS A 106 13.68 30.03 7.07
C CYS A 106 14.58 29.40 6.01
N GLU A 107 15.18 28.30 6.42
CA GLU A 107 16.12 27.52 5.63
C GLU A 107 15.47 26.99 4.34
N ARG A 108 14.32 26.30 4.46
CA ARG A 108 13.55 25.73 3.34
C ARG A 108 13.30 26.75 2.22
N SER A 109 12.87 27.96 2.58
CA SER A 109 12.62 29.03 1.61
C SER A 109 13.88 29.42 0.83
N ALA A 110 15.06 29.38 1.48
CA ALA A 110 16.34 29.64 0.83
C ALA A 110 16.75 28.51 -0.12
N GLN A 111 16.42 27.24 0.19
CA GLN A 111 16.71 26.12 -0.71
C GLN A 111 15.72 25.95 -1.86
N GLN A 112 14.49 26.43 -1.75
CA GLN A 112 13.46 26.34 -2.80
C GLN A 112 13.90 26.95 -4.15
N SER A 113 14.86 27.89 -4.12
CA SER A 113 15.49 28.48 -5.32
C SER A 113 16.31 27.47 -6.15
N ARG A 114 16.58 26.28 -5.60
CA ARG A 114 17.15 25.10 -6.27
C ARG A 114 16.02 24.10 -6.40
N ALA A 115 15.61 23.71 -7.62
CA ALA A 115 14.48 22.80 -7.82
C ALA A 115 14.60 21.57 -6.90
N PRO A 116 13.81 21.48 -5.81
CA PRO A 116 13.96 20.39 -4.87
C PRO A 116 13.25 19.17 -5.45
N GLU A 117 13.98 18.06 -5.59
CA GLU A 117 13.37 16.79 -5.94
C GLU A 117 12.46 16.35 -4.79
N GLN A 118 11.21 16.06 -5.12
CA GLN A 118 10.23 15.62 -4.14
C GLN A 118 10.62 14.22 -3.61
N PRO A 119 10.52 13.96 -2.29
CA PRO A 119 10.87 12.66 -1.71
C PRO A 119 10.11 11.51 -2.37
N LEU A 120 10.81 10.39 -2.59
CA LEU A 120 10.28 9.22 -3.30
C LEU A 120 8.99 8.67 -2.65
N ALA A 121 8.95 8.67 -1.32
CA ALA A 121 7.79 8.16 -0.58
C ALA A 121 6.54 9.05 -0.77
N LEU A 122 6.72 10.37 -0.86
CA LEU A 122 5.61 11.29 -1.12
C LEU A 122 5.10 11.13 -2.57
N GLN A 123 6.03 11.07 -3.52
CA GLN A 123 5.74 10.78 -4.91
C GLN A 123 4.99 9.46 -5.10
N ALA A 124 5.39 8.41 -4.37
CA ALA A 124 4.74 7.11 -4.40
C ALA A 124 3.34 7.17 -3.78
N LEU A 125 3.16 7.88 -2.66
CA LEU A 125 1.87 8.04 -1.98
C LEU A 125 0.85 8.77 -2.86
N GLN A 126 1.27 9.82 -3.58
CA GLN A 126 0.42 10.56 -4.53
C GLN A 126 -0.06 9.71 -5.71
N ARG A 127 0.67 8.64 -6.06
CA ARG A 127 0.36 7.74 -7.20
C ARG A 127 -0.39 6.47 -6.78
N MET A 128 -0.74 6.34 -5.51
CA MET A 128 -1.59 5.25 -5.02
C MET A 128 -3.07 5.60 -5.19
N ALA A 129 -3.93 4.58 -5.26
CA ALA A 129 -5.36 4.80 -5.16
C ALA A 129 -5.69 5.52 -3.82
N PRO A 130 -6.59 6.53 -3.79
CA PRO A 130 -6.84 7.33 -2.59
C PRO A 130 -7.19 6.52 -1.35
N ALA A 131 -8.01 5.46 -1.51
CA ALA A 131 -8.39 4.57 -0.42
C ALA A 131 -7.21 3.73 0.11
N ASP A 132 -6.31 3.30 -0.77
CA ASP A 132 -5.11 2.53 -0.40
C ASP A 132 -4.12 3.43 0.31
N ALA A 133 -3.88 4.64 -0.20
CA ALA A 133 -3.00 5.62 0.41
C ALA A 133 -3.50 6.03 1.81
N GLU A 134 -4.81 6.21 1.98
CA GLU A 134 -5.44 6.48 3.28
C GLU A 134 -5.27 5.30 4.25
N LEU A 135 -5.54 4.08 3.79
CA LEU A 135 -5.37 2.88 4.63
C LEU A 135 -3.91 2.70 5.04
N LEU A 136 -2.95 2.95 4.14
CA LEU A 136 -1.52 2.90 4.45
C LEU A 136 -1.18 3.87 5.58
N TRP A 137 -1.59 5.13 5.45
CA TRP A 137 -1.29 6.17 6.43
C TRP A 137 -1.89 5.83 7.79
N VAL A 138 -3.19 5.50 7.84
CA VAL A 138 -3.88 5.23 9.10
C VAL A 138 -3.32 3.98 9.77
N ALA A 139 -2.99 2.94 9.00
CA ALA A 139 -2.45 1.69 9.54
C ALA A 139 -1.02 1.86 10.09
N LEU A 140 -0.18 2.65 9.43
CA LEU A 140 1.25 2.74 9.74
C LEU A 140 1.62 3.92 10.64
N VAL A 141 1.09 5.11 10.36
CA VAL A 141 1.47 6.36 11.02
C VAL A 141 0.56 6.63 12.23
N GLU A 142 -0.75 6.62 12.02
CA GLU A 142 -1.68 6.95 13.09
C GLU A 142 -1.72 5.88 14.17
N GLY A 143 -1.45 4.62 13.80
CA GLY A 143 -1.60 3.47 14.69
C GLY A 143 -3.01 3.32 15.26
N LEU A 144 -3.96 4.12 14.76
CA LEU A 144 -5.35 4.11 15.14
C LEU A 144 -5.98 2.85 14.55
N ASN A 145 -6.81 2.19 15.36
CA ASN A 145 -7.83 1.34 14.77
C ASN A 145 -8.75 2.29 14.02
N VAL A 146 -8.73 2.26 12.68
CA VAL A 146 -9.73 2.86 11.80
C VAL A 146 -11.10 2.62 12.44
N ARG A 147 -11.62 3.63 13.14
CA ARG A 147 -13.05 3.83 13.27
C ARG A 147 -13.36 4.67 12.02
N SER A 148 -14.40 4.38 11.26
CA SER A 148 -15.75 4.31 11.82
C SER A 148 -16.61 3.26 11.12
N ASP A 149 -17.55 2.76 11.92
CA ASP A 149 -18.65 1.86 11.62
C ASP A 149 -19.64 2.38 10.55
N ALA A 150 -19.19 3.21 9.59
CA ALA A 150 -19.97 3.64 8.43
C ALA A 150 -19.53 2.97 7.12
N ARG A 151 -18.25 2.59 7.00
CA ARG A 151 -17.74 1.77 5.87
C ARG A 151 -17.33 0.35 6.26
N ALA A 152 -17.34 0.03 7.56
CA ALA A 152 -16.85 -1.24 8.12
C ALA A 152 -17.88 -2.39 8.12
N GLY A 153 -18.83 -2.40 7.19
CA GLY A 153 -19.70 -3.56 6.98
C GLY A 153 -18.94 -4.80 6.44
N THR A 154 -17.71 -4.65 5.95
CA THR A 154 -17.05 -5.70 5.15
C THR A 154 -15.61 -6.05 5.52
N TRP A 155 -14.93 -5.31 6.41
CA TRP A 155 -13.45 -5.41 6.52
C TRP A 155 -12.92 -6.19 7.74
N ALA A 156 -13.79 -6.76 8.56
CA ALA A 156 -13.40 -7.34 9.85
C ALA A 156 -12.53 -8.64 9.81
N PRO A 157 -12.55 -9.50 8.77
CA PRO A 157 -11.72 -10.72 8.81
C PRO A 157 -10.37 -10.67 8.05
N ASN A 158 -10.07 -9.64 7.25
CA ASN A 158 -8.88 -9.61 6.35
C ASN A 158 -7.92 -8.42 6.54
N ARG A 159 -8.03 -7.64 7.63
CA ARG A 159 -7.25 -6.40 7.82
C ARG A 159 -5.74 -6.56 7.64
N GLU A 160 -5.12 -7.59 8.19
CA GLU A 160 -3.67 -7.82 8.06
C GLU A 160 -3.27 -8.09 6.61
N ARG A 161 -4.12 -8.83 5.87
CA ARG A 161 -3.94 -9.07 4.44
C ARG A 161 -4.08 -7.78 3.64
N GLU A 162 -5.02 -6.93 4.02
CA GLU A 162 -5.25 -5.64 3.35
C GLU A 162 -4.09 -4.67 3.59
N VAL A 163 -3.61 -4.55 4.82
CA VAL A 163 -2.42 -3.74 5.13
C VAL A 163 -1.19 -4.29 4.39
N ALA A 164 -1.05 -5.62 4.28
CA ALA A 164 0.01 -6.22 3.49
C ALA A 164 -0.13 -5.92 1.97
N ARG A 165 -1.36 -5.95 1.43
CA ARG A 165 -1.67 -5.57 0.04
C ARG A 165 -1.26 -4.13 -0.23
N VAL A 166 -1.69 -3.20 0.62
CA VAL A 166 -1.42 -1.76 0.44
C VAL A 166 0.07 -1.44 0.63
N LYS A 167 0.76 -2.13 1.55
CA LYS A 167 2.24 -2.06 1.66
C LYS A 167 2.94 -2.52 0.38
N ALA A 168 2.45 -3.60 -0.23
CA ALA A 168 2.98 -4.10 -1.50
C ALA A 168 2.70 -3.11 -2.65
N ALA A 169 1.51 -2.52 -2.70
CA ALA A 169 1.18 -1.46 -3.65
C ALA A 169 2.13 -0.26 -3.48
N PHE A 170 2.34 0.25 -2.26
CA PHE A 170 3.30 1.34 -2.03
C PHE A 170 4.70 1.02 -2.55
N ARG A 171 5.21 -0.19 -2.25
CA ARG A 171 6.50 -0.67 -2.76
C ARG A 171 6.57 -0.64 -4.29
N GLN A 172 5.49 -1.05 -4.97
CA GLN A 172 5.42 -0.99 -6.43
C GLN A 172 5.50 0.45 -6.95
N ARG A 173 4.85 1.41 -6.28
CA ARG A 173 4.88 2.83 -6.66
C ARG A 173 6.26 3.43 -6.49
N CYS A 174 6.99 3.07 -5.42
CA CYS A 174 8.39 3.46 -5.26
C CYS A 174 9.28 2.92 -6.38
N LEU A 175 9.11 1.65 -6.78
CA LEU A 175 9.85 1.08 -7.90
C LEU A 175 9.52 1.77 -9.22
N TRP A 176 8.25 2.14 -9.44
CA TRP A 176 7.83 2.83 -10.65
C TRP A 176 8.44 4.22 -10.76
N VAL A 177 8.30 5.04 -9.71
CA VAL A 177 8.90 6.40 -9.69
C VAL A 177 10.39 6.29 -9.97
N ARG A 178 11.04 5.28 -9.39
CA ARG A 178 12.45 5.03 -9.62
C ARG A 178 12.77 4.60 -11.04
N ALA A 179 12.00 3.70 -11.62
CA ALA A 179 12.21 3.24 -12.99
C ALA A 179 12.07 4.38 -14.01
N VAL A 180 11.12 5.30 -13.78
CA VAL A 180 10.89 6.47 -14.63
C VAL A 180 12.01 7.51 -14.47
N GLU A 181 12.43 7.84 -13.23
CA GLU A 181 13.54 8.78 -12.99
C GLU A 181 14.92 8.25 -13.46
N VAL A 182 15.11 6.92 -13.47
CA VAL A 182 16.36 6.26 -13.94
C VAL A 182 16.48 6.25 -15.47
N VAL A 183 15.47 6.73 -16.20
CA VAL A 183 15.62 7.03 -17.62
C VAL A 183 16.54 8.25 -17.84
N ASP A 184 16.65 9.14 -16.84
CA ASP A 184 17.38 10.42 -16.93
C ASP A 184 18.72 10.49 -16.14
N SER A 185 19.14 9.42 -15.46
CA SER A 185 20.40 9.41 -14.69
C SER A 185 21.32 8.23 -15.06
N ASP A 186 22.63 8.49 -15.01
CA ASP A 186 23.74 7.60 -15.42
C ASP A 186 23.44 6.11 -15.18
N GLY A 187 23.65 5.29 -16.22
CA GLY A 187 23.23 3.88 -16.32
C GLY A 187 23.68 2.92 -15.19
N GLN A 188 24.50 3.39 -14.24
CA GLN A 188 24.88 2.65 -13.05
C GLN A 188 23.68 2.35 -12.13
N CYS A 189 22.75 3.28 -11.94
CA CYS A 189 21.58 3.07 -11.06
C CYS A 189 20.62 1.99 -11.61
N ARG A 190 20.49 1.90 -12.94
CA ARG A 190 19.59 0.94 -13.62
C ARG A 190 19.94 -0.51 -13.30
N GLY A 191 21.23 -0.83 -13.21
CA GLY A 191 21.70 -2.18 -12.89
C GLY A 191 21.30 -2.66 -11.49
N TYR A 192 21.12 -1.74 -10.53
CA TYR A 192 20.81 -2.08 -9.14
C TYR A 192 19.32 -2.15 -8.82
N VAL A 193 18.41 -1.72 -9.71
CA VAL A 193 16.95 -1.78 -9.45
C VAL A 193 16.48 -3.22 -9.25
N GLY A 194 16.94 -4.16 -10.09
CA GLY A 194 16.61 -5.58 -9.93
C GLY A 194 17.19 -6.19 -8.65
N LEU A 195 18.40 -5.78 -8.24
CA LEU A 195 19.03 -6.20 -6.99
C LEU A 195 18.30 -5.64 -5.76
N LEU A 196 17.86 -4.38 -5.82
CA LEU A 196 17.01 -3.75 -4.80
C LEU A 196 15.71 -4.52 -4.62
N GLU A 197 15.04 -4.90 -5.71
CA GLU A 197 13.81 -5.70 -5.65
C GLU A 197 14.07 -7.08 -5.02
N ALA A 198 15.14 -7.76 -5.41
CA ALA A 198 15.50 -9.07 -4.90
C ALA A 198 15.78 -9.05 -3.39
N VAL A 199 16.66 -8.15 -2.94
CA VAL A 199 17.05 -8.03 -1.52
C VAL A 199 15.87 -7.61 -0.64
N THR A 200 14.95 -6.80 -1.16
CA THR A 200 13.76 -6.37 -0.40
C THR A 200 12.67 -7.44 -0.37
N ARG A 201 12.70 -8.45 -1.25
CA ARG A 201 11.81 -9.64 -1.19
C ARG A 201 12.31 -10.68 -0.18
N SER A 202 13.62 -10.77 0.01
CA SER A 202 14.28 -11.67 0.97
C SER A 202 15.17 -10.89 1.95
N PRO A 203 14.59 -10.16 2.93
CA PRO A 203 15.35 -9.25 3.80
C PRO A 203 16.35 -9.95 4.73
N HIS A 204 16.24 -11.27 4.91
CA HIS A 204 17.15 -12.07 5.72
C HIS A 204 18.41 -12.53 4.97
N GLU A 205 18.45 -12.39 3.65
CA GLU A 205 19.63 -12.70 2.85
C GLU A 205 20.61 -11.51 2.90
N ARG A 206 21.89 -11.81 3.13
CA ARG A 206 22.93 -10.77 3.14
C ARG A 206 22.93 -10.07 1.79
N SER A 207 22.74 -8.75 1.80
CA SER A 207 22.80 -7.95 0.59
C SER A 207 24.18 -8.08 -0.08
N PRO A 208 24.25 -8.21 -1.41
CA PRO A 208 25.52 -8.18 -2.15
C PRO A 208 26.38 -6.94 -1.80
N GLY A 209 27.70 -7.12 -1.72
CA GLY A 209 28.62 -6.06 -1.27
C GLY A 209 28.71 -4.87 -2.22
N ASP A 210 28.57 -5.12 -3.52
CA ASP A 210 28.45 -4.11 -4.57
C ASP A 210 27.21 -3.23 -4.40
N LEU A 211 26.06 -3.83 -4.07
CA LEU A 211 24.84 -3.08 -3.75
C LEU A 211 25.05 -2.21 -2.50
N GLN A 212 25.66 -2.74 -1.43
CA GLN A 212 25.93 -1.94 -0.23
C GLN A 212 26.86 -0.75 -0.52
N GLN A 213 27.91 -0.96 -1.30
CA GLN A 213 28.83 0.09 -1.72
C GLN A 213 28.11 1.17 -2.55
N HIS A 214 27.22 0.77 -3.45
CA HIS A 214 26.43 1.70 -4.24
C HIS A 214 25.46 2.51 -3.36
N LEU A 215 24.76 1.88 -2.42
CA LEU A 215 23.85 2.58 -1.50
C LEU A 215 24.57 3.59 -0.60
N ALA A 216 25.84 3.34 -0.25
CA ALA A 216 26.65 4.32 0.48
C ALA A 216 27.02 5.55 -0.39
N GLY A 217 27.11 5.40 -1.71
CA GLY A 217 27.48 6.47 -2.64
C GLY A 217 26.32 7.16 -3.34
N CYS A 218 25.11 6.58 -3.34
CA CYS A 218 23.94 7.09 -4.06
C CYS A 218 22.75 7.30 -3.12
N ALA A 219 22.55 8.56 -2.69
CA ALA A 219 21.46 8.95 -1.79
C ALA A 219 20.08 8.54 -2.30
N ARG A 220 19.82 8.70 -3.61
CA ARG A 220 18.54 8.31 -4.21
C ARG A 220 18.28 6.79 -4.15
N CYS A 221 19.30 5.97 -4.35
CA CYS A 221 19.17 4.51 -4.24
C CYS A 221 19.04 4.08 -2.77
N ALA A 222 19.72 4.77 -1.85
CA ALA A 222 19.57 4.56 -0.41
C ALA A 222 18.13 4.85 0.05
N GLU A 223 17.56 5.98 -0.36
CA GLU A 223 16.15 6.33 -0.09
C GLU A 223 15.19 5.28 -0.66
N THR A 224 15.43 4.84 -1.90
CA THR A 224 14.66 3.75 -2.52
C THR A 224 14.73 2.49 -1.67
N ALA A 225 15.92 2.05 -1.26
CA ALA A 225 16.10 0.85 -0.45
C ALA A 225 15.32 0.93 0.87
N VAL A 226 15.30 2.09 1.51
CA VAL A 226 14.52 2.34 2.74
C VAL A 226 13.02 2.21 2.48
N CYS A 227 12.50 2.84 1.43
CA CYS A 227 11.08 2.73 1.06
C CYS A 227 10.66 1.29 0.73
N LEU A 228 11.54 0.51 0.09
CA LEU A 228 11.24 -0.86 -0.35
C LEU A 228 11.32 -1.90 0.77
N ARG A 229 12.06 -1.64 1.85
CA ARG A 229 12.23 -2.61 2.95
C ARG A 229 10.95 -2.81 3.76
N VAL A 230 9.95 -1.92 3.66
CA VAL A 230 8.65 -1.97 4.36
C VAL A 230 8.83 -2.52 5.79
N SER A 231 9.84 -2.00 6.50
CA SER A 231 10.22 -2.39 7.86
C SER A 231 9.41 -1.60 8.89
N ASP A 232 9.69 -1.82 10.17
CA ASP A 232 9.15 -1.02 11.27
C ASP A 232 9.47 0.49 11.15
N ASP A 233 10.42 0.86 10.28
CA ASP A 233 10.86 2.24 10.06
C ASP A 233 10.04 2.97 8.98
N LEU A 234 9.26 2.25 8.15
CA LEU A 234 8.45 2.84 7.08
C LEU A 234 7.53 3.99 7.56
N PRO A 235 6.88 3.94 8.75
CA PRO A 235 6.11 5.08 9.25
C PRO A 235 6.95 6.36 9.37
N GLY A 236 8.21 6.25 9.82
CA GLY A 236 9.15 7.38 9.96
C GLY A 236 9.52 7.99 8.61
N VAL A 237 9.71 7.13 7.61
CA VAL A 237 9.98 7.53 6.22
C VAL A 237 8.78 8.28 5.63
N LEU A 238 7.56 7.78 5.86
CA LEU A 238 6.34 8.42 5.37
C LEU A 238 6.13 9.80 6.00
N VAL A 239 6.26 9.93 7.33
CA VAL A 239 6.06 11.23 8.00
C VAL A 239 7.16 12.23 7.63
N THR A 240 8.41 11.78 7.48
CA THR A 240 9.51 12.63 7.05
C THR A 240 9.33 13.07 5.60
N ALA A 241 8.88 12.18 4.71
CA ALA A 241 8.65 12.50 3.31
C ALA A 241 7.47 13.45 3.11
N VAL A 242 6.41 13.31 3.91
CA VAL A 242 5.27 14.23 3.88
C VAL A 242 5.66 15.55 4.53
N LEU A 243 6.08 15.55 5.79
CA LEU A 243 6.18 16.78 6.60
C LEU A 243 7.54 17.47 6.49
N GLY A 244 8.62 16.73 6.29
CA GLY A 244 10.00 17.24 6.36
C GLY A 244 10.43 17.62 7.78
N TRP A 245 9.69 18.51 8.44
CA TRP A 245 9.94 18.96 9.81
C TRP A 245 9.02 18.28 10.82
N GLY A 246 9.54 17.95 12.00
CA GLY A 246 8.73 17.47 13.13
C GLY A 246 8.01 16.12 12.92
N GLY A 247 8.27 15.41 11.82
CA GLY A 247 7.56 14.18 11.46
C GLY A 247 7.71 13.04 12.50
N GLU A 248 8.92 12.80 12.99
CA GLU A 248 9.16 11.80 14.03
C GLU A 248 8.49 12.18 15.37
N ALA A 249 8.56 13.45 15.76
CA ALA A 249 7.89 13.94 16.98
C ALA A 249 6.37 13.82 16.88
N TYR A 250 5.81 14.06 15.69
CA TYR A 250 4.41 13.79 15.40
C TYR A 250 4.08 12.30 15.54
N LEU A 251 4.83 11.44 14.85
CA LEU A 251 4.65 9.99 14.85
C LEU A 251 4.69 9.41 16.28
N ASP A 252 5.63 9.84 17.11
CA ASP A 252 5.74 9.40 18.49
C ASP A 252 4.53 9.81 19.34
N ARG A 253 4.05 11.05 19.21
CA ARG A 253 2.83 11.51 19.88
C ARG A 253 1.62 10.68 19.45
N ARG A 254 1.49 10.36 18.16
CA ARG A 254 0.40 9.53 17.63
C ARG A 254 0.47 8.09 18.11
N LYS A 255 1.67 7.47 18.12
CA LYS A 255 1.89 6.14 18.71
C LYS A 255 1.47 6.06 20.17
N ILE A 256 1.72 7.11 20.96
CA ILE A 256 1.30 7.19 22.37
C ILE A 256 -0.24 7.32 22.47
N ALA A 257 -0.85 8.20 21.68
CA ALA A 257 -2.30 8.39 21.65
C ALA A 257 -3.04 7.08 21.29
N ALA A 258 -2.56 6.37 20.26
CA ALA A 258 -3.09 5.08 19.85
C ALA A 258 -2.99 3.99 20.94
N ARG A 259 -1.88 3.96 21.72
CA ARG A 259 -1.74 3.04 22.86
C ARG A 259 -2.74 3.35 23.97
N ARG A 260 -2.95 4.64 24.29
CA ARG A 260 -3.94 5.09 25.28
C ARG A 260 -5.36 4.69 24.87
N GLN A 261 -5.72 4.92 23.61
CA GLN A 261 -7.04 4.57 23.09
C GLN A 261 -7.31 3.05 23.15
N ARG A 262 -6.31 2.22 22.82
CA ARG A 262 -6.38 0.75 22.95
C ARG A 262 -6.56 0.31 24.41
N GLY A 263 -5.79 0.88 25.33
CA GLY A 263 -5.91 0.60 26.77
C GLY A 263 -7.29 0.95 27.33
N GLY A 264 -7.84 2.10 26.93
CA GLY A 264 -9.19 2.55 27.31
C GLY A 264 -10.28 1.59 26.83
N ARG A 265 -10.23 1.13 25.57
CA ARG A 265 -11.19 0.14 25.05
C ARG A 265 -11.12 -1.19 25.79
N ALA A 266 -9.91 -1.72 25.99
CA ALA A 266 -9.73 -2.96 26.73
C ALA A 266 -10.29 -2.85 28.17
N ALA A 267 -10.13 -1.70 28.82
CA ALA A 267 -10.74 -1.42 30.12
C ALA A 267 -12.27 -1.36 30.06
N MET A 268 -12.85 -0.72 29.04
CA MET A 268 -14.30 -0.65 28.84
C MET A 268 -14.92 -2.03 28.59
N GLU A 269 -14.28 -2.87 27.76
CA GLU A 269 -14.71 -4.24 27.50
C GLU A 269 -14.65 -5.12 28.75
N ARG A 270 -13.59 -4.96 29.56
CA ARG A 270 -13.52 -5.62 30.87
C ARG A 270 -14.67 -5.20 31.78
N ARG A 271 -15.00 -3.90 31.82
CA ARG A 271 -16.16 -3.38 32.59
C ARG A 271 -17.49 -3.93 32.06
N ARG A 272 -17.70 -3.97 30.74
CA ARG A 272 -18.90 -4.56 30.13
C ARG A 272 -19.04 -6.05 30.46
N ARG A 273 -17.96 -6.82 30.38
CA ARG A 273 -17.94 -8.24 30.76
C ARG A 273 -18.25 -8.42 32.25
N ALA A 274 -17.66 -7.60 33.11
CA ALA A 274 -17.95 -7.62 34.55
C ALA A 274 -19.41 -7.25 34.85
N ALA A 275 -19.97 -6.24 34.18
CA ALA A 275 -21.38 -5.86 34.34
C ALA A 275 -22.35 -6.93 33.82
N GLY A 276 -22.04 -7.57 32.68
CA GLY A 276 -22.80 -8.71 32.17
C GLY A 276 -22.72 -9.92 33.09
N TRP A 277 -21.55 -10.19 33.67
CA TRP A 277 -21.38 -11.21 34.69
C TRP A 277 -22.20 -10.91 35.96
N GLN A 278 -22.17 -9.66 36.46
CA GLN A 278 -22.99 -9.22 37.59
C GLN A 278 -24.49 -9.30 37.31
N ALA A 279 -24.94 -8.99 36.09
CA ALA A 279 -26.33 -9.15 35.67
C ALA A 279 -26.75 -10.64 35.64
N SER A 280 -25.84 -11.53 35.19
CA SER A 280 -26.09 -12.98 35.20
C SER A 280 -26.22 -13.58 36.60
N LEU A 281 -25.61 -12.95 37.62
CA LEU A 281 -25.73 -13.36 39.02
C LEU A 281 -27.05 -12.90 39.67
N ARG A 282 -27.58 -11.72 39.29
CA ARG A 282 -28.86 -11.21 39.79
C ARG A 282 -30.09 -11.94 39.24
N GLY A 283 -29.97 -12.57 38.08
CA GLY A 283 -31.04 -13.38 37.47
C GLY A 283 -31.13 -14.83 37.96
N ARG A 284 -30.24 -15.27 38.87
CA ARG A 284 -30.26 -16.63 39.40
C ARG A 284 -31.11 -16.71 40.65
N PRO A 285 -32.08 -17.65 40.74
CA PRO A 285 -32.88 -17.82 41.94
C PRO A 285 -31.99 -18.20 43.14
N ALA A 286 -32.34 -17.70 44.33
CA ALA A 286 -31.50 -17.70 45.54
C ALA A 286 -30.92 -19.09 45.95
N TRP A 287 -31.53 -20.19 45.51
CA TRP A 287 -31.05 -21.55 45.79
C TRP A 287 -29.77 -21.93 45.00
N ALA A 288 -29.47 -21.26 43.89
CA ALA A 288 -28.25 -21.54 43.12
C ALA A 288 -26.96 -21.06 43.82
N GLY A 289 -27.06 -20.01 44.65
CA GLY A 289 -25.94 -19.59 45.51
C GLY A 289 -25.66 -20.58 46.65
N ALA A 290 -26.72 -21.18 47.21
CA ALA A 290 -26.62 -22.21 48.24
C ALA A 290 -25.99 -23.51 47.72
N ALA A 291 -26.30 -23.93 46.48
CA ALA A 291 -25.71 -25.14 45.89
C ALA A 291 -24.20 -25.01 45.62
N VAL A 292 -23.71 -23.83 45.23
CA VAL A 292 -22.27 -23.59 45.02
C VAL A 292 -21.52 -23.49 46.35
N LEU A 293 -22.11 -22.86 47.37
CA LEU A 293 -21.57 -22.85 48.74
C LEU A 293 -21.56 -24.26 49.35
N LEU A 294 -22.60 -25.09 49.13
CA LEU A 294 -22.64 -26.48 49.58
C LEU A 294 -21.64 -27.38 48.85
N ALA A 295 -21.37 -27.12 47.56
CA ALA A 295 -20.33 -27.83 46.81
C ALA A 295 -18.90 -27.43 47.26
N ALA A 296 -18.67 -26.15 47.58
CA ALA A 296 -17.40 -25.69 48.14
C ALA A 296 -17.17 -26.22 49.57
N ILE A 297 -18.21 -26.26 50.41
CA ILE A 297 -18.17 -26.89 51.74
C ILE A 297 -17.96 -28.41 51.61
N GLY A 298 -18.59 -29.07 50.62
CA GLY A 298 -18.37 -30.48 50.31
C GLY A 298 -16.94 -30.79 49.86
N MET A 299 -16.30 -29.90 49.10
CA MET A 299 -14.92 -30.07 48.65
C MET A 299 -13.90 -29.86 49.78
N VAL A 300 -14.18 -29.00 50.76
CA VAL A 300 -13.39 -28.88 51.99
C VAL A 300 -13.59 -30.11 52.90
N SER A 301 -14.79 -30.69 52.96
CA SER A 301 -15.06 -31.93 53.73
C SER A 301 -14.40 -33.19 53.15
N VAL A 302 -14.19 -33.25 51.83
CA VAL A 302 -13.46 -34.35 51.17
C VAL A 302 -11.95 -34.26 51.43
N LEU A 303 -11.39 -33.05 51.62
CA LEU A 303 -9.98 -32.90 52.02
C LEU A 303 -9.72 -33.22 53.50
N SER A 304 -10.73 -33.22 54.38
CA SER A 304 -10.61 -33.67 55.78
C SER A 304 -10.74 -35.20 55.97
N SER A 305 -10.92 -35.96 54.89
CA SER A 305 -11.08 -37.44 54.92
C SER A 305 -9.89 -38.20 54.35
N LEU A 306 -8.82 -37.52 53.94
CA LEU A 306 -7.58 -38.18 53.54
C LEU A 306 -6.75 -38.49 54.79
N PRO A 307 -6.28 -39.74 54.97
CA PRO A 307 -5.47 -40.11 56.11
C PRO A 307 -4.15 -39.33 56.07
N TRP A 308 -3.83 -38.74 57.22
CA TRP A 308 -2.54 -38.14 57.53
C TRP A 308 -1.48 -39.25 57.62
N GLU A 309 -0.95 -39.70 56.48
CA GLU A 309 0.28 -40.47 56.49
C GLU A 309 1.48 -39.53 56.53
N SER A 310 2.30 -39.79 57.53
CA SER A 310 3.41 -38.98 57.98
C SER A 310 4.48 -38.88 56.90
N THR A 311 4.95 -37.66 56.68
CA THR A 311 6.23 -37.41 56.03
C THR A 311 7.36 -38.07 56.83
N PRO A 312 8.36 -38.60 56.12
CA PRO A 312 9.72 -38.14 56.31
C PRO A 312 10.28 -37.78 54.92
N GLY A 313 10.98 -36.68 54.73
CA GLY A 313 12.11 -36.19 55.50
C GLY A 313 13.12 -35.72 54.45
N SER A 314 13.55 -34.46 54.59
CA SER A 314 14.74 -33.84 54.00
C SER A 314 15.75 -34.78 53.33
N ASP A 315 16.25 -34.40 52.15
CA ASP A 315 17.59 -33.80 52.17
C ASP A 315 17.98 -33.12 50.85
N GLN A 316 18.91 -32.18 51.06
CA GLN A 316 19.49 -31.24 50.13
C GLN A 316 20.45 -31.91 49.14
N GLY A 317 20.73 -31.19 48.04
CA GLY A 317 22.13 -31.02 47.61
C GLY A 317 22.57 -31.73 46.33
N ALA A 318 22.75 -30.90 45.30
CA ALA A 318 23.98 -30.72 44.52
C ALA A 318 24.59 -31.88 43.70
N ALA A 319 24.79 -31.53 42.41
CA ALA A 319 26.01 -31.69 41.60
C ALA A 319 26.56 -33.11 41.26
N GLY A 320 26.96 -33.25 39.99
CA GLY A 320 28.15 -34.04 39.64
C GLY A 320 28.02 -35.09 38.54
N ASP A 321 28.37 -34.68 37.32
CA ASP A 321 29.40 -35.28 36.45
C ASP A 321 29.43 -36.80 36.11
N ARG A 322 29.56 -37.02 34.79
CA ARG A 322 30.36 -38.04 34.05
C ARG A 322 29.94 -39.52 34.03
N GLY A 323 29.70 -40.00 32.80
CA GLY A 323 30.76 -40.74 32.08
C GLY A 323 30.46 -42.18 31.64
N ALA A 324 30.67 -42.42 30.33
CA ALA A 324 31.01 -43.68 29.63
C ALA A 324 29.96 -44.81 29.65
N GLY A 325 29.67 -45.56 28.58
CA GLY A 325 30.31 -45.87 27.29
C GLY A 325 29.55 -47.06 26.65
N PRO A 326 30.06 -47.75 25.63
CA PRO A 326 29.52 -47.66 24.25
C PRO A 326 28.91 -48.97 23.69
N ALA A 327 28.21 -48.87 22.57
CA ALA A 327 28.18 -49.93 21.55
C ALA A 327 27.97 -49.36 20.14
N THR A 328 28.78 -49.88 19.23
CA THR A 328 29.10 -49.49 17.86
C THR A 328 28.08 -49.93 16.81
N SER A 329 27.93 -49.15 15.73
CA SER A 329 28.08 -49.65 14.34
C SER A 329 28.09 -48.50 13.34
N ALA A 330 29.16 -48.47 12.55
CA ALA A 330 29.39 -47.60 11.41
C ALA A 330 28.98 -48.30 10.11
N VAL A 331 28.45 -47.59 9.11
CA VAL A 331 28.71 -47.77 7.65
C VAL A 331 28.43 -46.43 6.92
N ALA A 332 29.27 -46.15 5.93
CA ALA A 332 29.51 -44.91 5.18
C ALA A 332 28.47 -44.58 4.05
N PRO A 333 28.58 -43.40 3.37
CA PRO A 333 27.57 -42.86 2.45
C PRO A 333 27.84 -43.20 0.97
N GLN A 334 26.80 -43.25 0.14
CA GLN A 334 26.91 -43.28 -1.33
C GLN A 334 26.08 -42.17 -1.99
N ALA A 335 26.73 -41.49 -2.94
CA ALA A 335 26.20 -40.42 -3.79
C ALA A 335 25.29 -40.97 -4.92
N PRO A 336 24.41 -40.15 -5.51
CA PRO A 336 23.70 -40.51 -6.74
C PRO A 336 24.47 -40.06 -8.00
N PRO A 337 24.36 -40.80 -9.13
CA PRO A 337 25.06 -40.47 -10.37
C PRO A 337 24.28 -39.51 -11.27
N ILE A 338 25.07 -38.80 -12.07
CA ILE A 338 24.69 -37.96 -13.22
C ILE A 338 24.16 -38.86 -14.34
N GLY A 339 23.01 -38.50 -14.92
CA GLY A 339 22.43 -39.15 -16.10
C GLY A 339 21.84 -38.13 -17.07
N ARG A 340 22.55 -37.91 -18.18
CA ARG A 340 22.06 -37.27 -19.41
C ARG A 340 21.21 -38.28 -20.19
N PRO A 341 20.23 -37.84 -20.99
CA PRO A 341 20.15 -38.42 -22.33
C PRO A 341 20.05 -37.37 -23.44
N THR A 342 20.63 -37.79 -24.55
CA THR A 342 20.75 -37.14 -25.86
C THR A 342 19.53 -37.48 -26.73
N ALA A 343 19.38 -36.70 -27.80
CA ALA A 343 18.26 -36.52 -28.72
C ALA A 343 17.72 -37.74 -29.51
N SER A 344 16.57 -37.43 -30.14
CA SER A 344 16.02 -37.92 -31.43
C SER A 344 15.06 -39.11 -31.42
N ALA A 345 13.79 -38.84 -31.79
CA ALA A 345 13.19 -39.40 -33.00
C ALA A 345 11.82 -38.73 -33.34
N THR A 346 11.76 -38.33 -34.60
CA THR A 346 10.67 -37.91 -35.49
C THR A 346 9.45 -38.85 -35.51
N HIS A 347 8.22 -38.32 -35.66
CA HIS A 347 7.27 -38.63 -36.76
C HIS A 347 5.88 -38.01 -36.57
N ALA A 348 5.41 -37.41 -37.67
CA ALA A 348 4.02 -37.30 -38.18
C ALA A 348 2.95 -36.68 -37.26
N GLY A 349 2.17 -35.67 -37.65
CA GLY A 349 1.69 -35.35 -38.98
C GLY A 349 0.16 -35.38 -38.94
N THR A 350 -0.48 -34.24 -38.60
CA THR A 350 -1.90 -34.02 -38.88
C THR A 350 -2.11 -32.53 -39.16
N SER A 351 -2.14 -32.19 -40.46
CA SER A 351 -2.71 -30.95 -40.95
C SER A 351 -4.21 -30.95 -40.69
N ALA A 352 -4.72 -29.90 -40.05
CA ALA A 352 -6.13 -29.52 -40.13
C ALA A 352 -6.19 -28.14 -40.78
N SER A 353 -6.44 -28.15 -42.08
CA SER A 353 -6.78 -26.98 -42.89
C SER A 353 -8.21 -26.58 -42.58
N TYR A 354 -8.45 -25.30 -42.28
CA TYR A 354 -9.77 -24.69 -42.42
C TYR A 354 -9.63 -23.41 -43.24
N THR A 355 -10.18 -23.49 -44.45
CA THR A 355 -10.24 -22.42 -45.44
C THR A 355 -11.42 -21.49 -45.12
N ALA A 356 -11.10 -20.19 -45.08
CA ALA A 356 -11.89 -18.99 -45.36
C ALA A 356 -13.43 -19.01 -45.31
N SER A 357 -14.01 -18.01 -44.64
CA SER A 357 -15.11 -17.25 -45.24
C SER A 357 -15.24 -15.85 -44.64
N ALA A 358 -15.00 -14.83 -45.46
CA ALA A 358 -15.28 -13.43 -45.18
C ALA A 358 -16.65 -13.06 -45.76
N ALA A 359 -17.53 -12.45 -44.95
CA ALA A 359 -18.62 -11.58 -45.40
C ALA A 359 -19.12 -10.70 -44.22
N PRO A 360 -19.55 -9.44 -44.48
CA PRO A 360 -19.81 -8.43 -43.44
C PRO A 360 -21.29 -8.33 -43.01
N MET A 361 -21.54 -7.50 -41.98
CA MET A 361 -22.79 -6.78 -41.57
C MET A 361 -23.40 -7.21 -40.21
N PRO A 362 -24.19 -6.35 -39.51
CA PRO A 362 -24.26 -4.89 -39.47
C PRO A 362 -24.09 -4.31 -38.04
N VAL A 363 -23.83 -3.01 -37.96
CA VAL A 363 -23.84 -2.21 -36.72
C VAL A 363 -25.27 -2.03 -36.19
N THR A 364 -25.48 -2.23 -34.88
CA THR A 364 -26.67 -1.72 -34.18
C THR A 364 -26.28 -1.23 -32.79
N SER A 365 -26.56 0.05 -32.55
CA SER A 365 -26.23 0.82 -31.36
C SER A 365 -26.96 0.32 -30.11
N GLY A 366 -26.24 0.21 -29.00
CA GLY A 366 -26.77 0.01 -27.66
C GLY A 366 -25.84 0.66 -26.64
N VAL A 367 -26.16 1.89 -26.25
CA VAL A 367 -25.36 2.75 -25.37
C VAL A 367 -25.55 2.29 -23.92
N SER A 368 -24.45 2.05 -23.19
CA SER A 368 -24.40 2.06 -21.72
C SER A 368 -23.28 3.02 -21.29
N PRO A 369 -23.54 3.99 -20.42
CA PRO A 369 -22.52 4.98 -20.06
C PRO A 369 -21.59 4.37 -19.00
N SER A 370 -20.35 4.08 -19.37
CA SER A 370 -19.26 3.90 -18.41
C SER A 370 -18.60 5.26 -18.20
N LEU A 371 -18.72 5.79 -16.99
CA LEU A 371 -18.13 7.06 -16.57
C LEU A 371 -16.59 6.94 -16.64
N SER A 372 -16.00 7.54 -17.68
CA SER A 372 -14.55 7.72 -17.78
C SER A 372 -14.18 9.04 -17.10
N ALA A 373 -13.47 8.96 -15.97
CA ALA A 373 -12.83 10.11 -15.36
C ALA A 373 -11.61 10.49 -16.20
N GLY A 374 -11.68 11.62 -16.90
CA GLY A 374 -10.54 12.17 -17.63
C GLY A 374 -9.48 12.68 -16.67
N SER A 375 -8.26 12.17 -16.80
CA SER A 375 -7.07 12.74 -16.17
C SER A 375 -6.41 13.73 -17.13
N THR A 376 -6.16 14.93 -16.63
CA THR A 376 -5.59 16.07 -17.35
C THR A 376 -4.12 15.84 -17.71
N MET A 377 -3.82 15.99 -19.00
CA MET A 377 -2.53 16.20 -19.70
C MET A 377 -1.22 15.97 -18.92
N GLU A 378 -0.63 14.79 -19.15
CA GLU A 378 0.82 14.54 -19.14
C GLU A 378 1.36 14.81 -20.57
N PRO A 379 2.56 15.41 -20.75
CA PRO A 379 3.06 15.76 -22.07
C PRO A 379 3.30 14.49 -22.90
N ASP A 380 2.59 14.39 -24.04
CA ASP A 380 2.75 13.42 -25.13
C ASP A 380 2.93 11.94 -24.74
N ALA A 381 1.90 11.32 -24.14
CA ALA A 381 1.85 9.88 -23.94
C ALA A 381 2.10 9.09 -25.26
N TYR A 382 3.10 8.20 -25.26
CA TYR A 382 3.60 7.47 -26.44
C TYR A 382 2.53 6.57 -27.11
N CYS A 383 1.56 6.12 -26.33
CA CYS A 383 0.47 5.23 -26.73
C CYS A 383 -0.78 5.51 -25.89
N THR A 384 -1.93 5.03 -26.38
CA THR A 384 -3.14 4.86 -25.59
C THR A 384 -3.33 3.37 -25.33
N ALA A 385 -3.64 2.99 -24.10
CA ALA A 385 -3.92 1.62 -23.71
C ALA A 385 -5.31 1.53 -23.09
N SER A 386 -6.05 0.45 -23.34
CA SER A 386 -7.32 0.18 -22.66
C SER A 386 -7.40 -1.26 -22.22
N TYR A 387 -8.00 -1.50 -21.05
CA TYR A 387 -8.17 -2.83 -20.48
C TYR A 387 -9.65 -3.21 -20.44
N THR A 388 -9.95 -4.41 -20.89
CA THR A 388 -11.29 -5.00 -20.82
C THR A 388 -11.22 -6.35 -20.13
N LEU A 389 -11.94 -6.49 -19.00
CA LEU A 389 -12.20 -7.78 -18.39
C LEU A 389 -13.32 -8.48 -19.17
N VAL A 390 -12.98 -9.53 -19.92
CA VAL A 390 -13.93 -10.24 -20.80
C VAL A 390 -14.87 -11.13 -19.99
N LYS A 391 -14.30 -11.94 -19.09
CA LYS A 391 -15.06 -12.80 -18.16
C LYS A 391 -14.20 -13.22 -16.97
N GLN A 392 -14.84 -13.56 -15.87
CA GLN A 392 -14.18 -14.02 -14.64
C GLN A 392 -14.93 -15.19 -14.02
N TRP A 393 -14.19 -16.14 -13.44
CA TRP A 393 -14.69 -17.32 -12.75
C TRP A 393 -13.89 -17.57 -11.46
N PRO A 394 -14.31 -18.48 -10.58
CA PRO A 394 -13.56 -18.79 -9.36
C PRO A 394 -12.13 -19.25 -9.70
N GLY A 395 -11.13 -18.48 -9.25
CA GLY A 395 -9.71 -18.76 -9.47
C GLY A 395 -9.13 -18.33 -10.82
N GLY A 396 -9.91 -17.73 -11.72
CA GLY A 396 -9.40 -17.31 -13.03
C GLY A 396 -10.22 -16.28 -13.79
N PHE A 397 -9.63 -15.73 -14.84
CA PHE A 397 -10.24 -14.70 -15.67
C PHE A 397 -9.68 -14.70 -17.09
N GLN A 398 -10.41 -14.04 -17.99
CA GLN A 398 -9.98 -13.71 -19.33
C GLN A 398 -10.11 -12.20 -19.52
N ALA A 399 -9.09 -11.58 -20.09
CA ALA A 399 -9.05 -10.15 -20.34
C ALA A 399 -8.37 -9.82 -21.68
N GLU A 400 -8.51 -8.56 -22.09
CA GLU A 400 -7.87 -8.00 -23.28
C GLU A 400 -7.30 -6.62 -22.96
N VAL A 401 -6.05 -6.39 -23.36
CA VAL A 401 -5.40 -5.07 -23.36
C VAL A 401 -5.26 -4.62 -24.81
N ARG A 402 -5.77 -3.44 -25.14
CA ARG A 402 -5.62 -2.83 -26.47
C ARG A 402 -4.65 -1.68 -26.43
N ILE A 403 -3.68 -1.66 -27.33
CA ILE A 403 -2.64 -0.63 -27.39
C ILE A 403 -2.69 0.06 -28.75
N THR A 404 -2.80 1.38 -28.74
CA THR A 404 -2.79 2.22 -29.93
C THR A 404 -1.58 3.15 -29.85
N PRO A 405 -0.49 2.90 -30.59
CA PRO A 405 0.68 3.75 -30.53
C PRO A 405 0.53 5.02 -31.35
N ARG A 406 1.19 6.09 -30.94
CA ARG A 406 1.21 7.36 -31.70
C ARG A 406 2.28 7.40 -32.79
N ALA A 407 3.26 6.52 -32.71
CA ALA A 407 4.29 6.29 -33.73
C ALA A 407 4.31 4.82 -34.14
N THR A 408 4.87 4.50 -35.31
CA THR A 408 5.07 3.11 -35.71
C THR A 408 6.04 2.43 -34.76
N MET A 409 5.66 1.26 -34.22
CA MET A 409 6.49 0.44 -33.36
C MET A 409 6.98 -0.81 -34.12
N THR A 410 8.25 -1.17 -33.92
CA THR A 410 8.90 -2.37 -34.47
C THR A 410 9.62 -3.09 -33.34
N ASP A 411 9.51 -4.42 -33.27
CA ASP A 411 10.07 -5.25 -32.18
C ASP A 411 9.67 -4.73 -30.78
N TRP A 412 8.39 -4.36 -30.68
CA TRP A 412 7.82 -3.70 -29.52
C TRP A 412 7.89 -4.56 -28.25
N ARG A 413 8.05 -3.91 -27.11
CA ARG A 413 7.94 -4.53 -25.79
C ARG A 413 6.84 -3.87 -24.99
N VAL A 414 5.75 -4.61 -24.77
CA VAL A 414 4.68 -4.17 -23.91
C VAL A 414 4.93 -4.68 -22.51
N GLN A 415 4.78 -3.84 -21.51
CA GLN A 415 4.90 -4.26 -20.12
C GLN A 415 3.74 -3.69 -19.31
N TRP A 416 3.18 -4.51 -18.42
CA TRP A 416 2.28 -4.05 -17.37
C TRP A 416 2.57 -4.78 -16.06
N THR A 417 1.94 -4.30 -15.00
CA THR A 417 2.08 -4.90 -13.67
C THR A 417 0.73 -5.21 -13.06
N TYR A 418 0.74 -6.21 -12.18
CA TYR A 418 -0.44 -6.65 -11.44
C TYR A 418 -0.31 -6.38 -9.95
N GLY A 419 -1.33 -5.71 -9.38
CA GLY A 419 -1.39 -5.36 -7.97
C GLY A 419 -1.79 -6.53 -7.05
N ASP A 420 -2.59 -7.48 -7.56
CA ASP A 420 -3.26 -8.49 -6.73
C ASP A 420 -2.65 -9.89 -6.84
N GLY A 421 -1.42 -9.99 -7.35
CA GLY A 421 -0.71 -11.27 -7.50
C GLY A 421 -1.26 -12.15 -8.64
N GLN A 422 -1.97 -11.56 -9.60
CA GLN A 422 -2.49 -12.27 -10.76
C GLN A 422 -1.36 -12.91 -11.58
N ARG A 423 -1.66 -14.06 -12.19
CA ARG A 423 -0.72 -14.79 -13.06
C ARG A 423 -1.32 -15.03 -14.43
N VAL A 424 -0.65 -14.58 -15.47
CA VAL A 424 -0.99 -14.89 -16.85
C VAL A 424 -0.64 -16.36 -17.10
N THR A 425 -1.60 -17.12 -17.63
CA THR A 425 -1.45 -18.56 -17.90
C THR A 425 -1.44 -18.86 -19.40
N GLN A 426 -2.08 -18.03 -20.20
CA GLN A 426 -2.12 -18.14 -21.66
C GLN A 426 -2.31 -16.76 -22.28
N MET A 427 -1.69 -16.50 -23.43
CA MET A 427 -1.82 -15.25 -24.17
C MET A 427 -2.08 -15.51 -25.65
N TRP A 428 -2.73 -14.55 -26.31
CA TRP A 428 -2.96 -14.48 -27.74
C TRP A 428 -2.39 -13.16 -28.28
N ASN A 429 -1.88 -13.17 -29.52
CA ASN A 429 -1.27 -12.02 -30.20
C ASN A 429 -0.01 -11.45 -29.49
N GLY A 430 0.69 -12.30 -28.73
CA GLY A 430 1.95 -11.95 -28.08
C GLY A 430 2.52 -13.13 -27.32
N GLU A 431 3.82 -13.09 -27.08
CA GLU A 431 4.51 -14.00 -26.17
C GLU A 431 4.76 -13.29 -24.85
N PHE A 432 4.54 -13.96 -23.71
CA PHE A 432 4.70 -13.33 -22.41
C PHE A 432 5.75 -14.02 -21.55
N THR A 433 6.49 -13.22 -20.78
CA THR A 433 7.24 -13.67 -19.62
C THR A 433 6.74 -12.91 -18.41
N GLN A 434 6.43 -13.63 -17.33
CA GLN A 434 6.00 -12.99 -16.09
C GLN A 434 6.97 -13.29 -14.95
N ASN A 435 7.56 -12.23 -14.38
CA ASN A 435 8.36 -12.32 -13.17
C ASN A 435 7.64 -11.60 -12.02
N GLY A 436 7.17 -12.36 -11.05
CA GLY A 436 6.35 -11.82 -9.97
C GLY A 436 5.07 -11.16 -10.51
N TYR A 437 4.97 -9.85 -10.31
CA TYR A 437 3.84 -9.01 -10.73
C TYR A 437 4.02 -8.39 -12.12
N MET A 438 5.22 -8.41 -12.69
CA MET A 438 5.53 -7.77 -13.97
C MET A 438 5.32 -8.76 -15.12
N VAL A 439 4.46 -8.38 -16.07
CA VAL A 439 4.24 -9.10 -17.31
C VAL A 439 4.96 -8.34 -18.42
N LEU A 440 5.91 -8.99 -19.08
CA LEU A 440 6.56 -8.50 -20.28
C LEU A 440 6.00 -9.29 -21.47
N ILE A 441 5.55 -8.58 -22.50
CA ILE A 441 5.01 -9.13 -23.73
C ILE A 441 5.86 -8.68 -24.90
N THR A 442 6.24 -9.64 -25.73
CA THR A 442 6.94 -9.45 -27.00
C THR A 442 6.04 -9.85 -28.16
N PRO A 443 6.34 -9.42 -29.40
CA PRO A 443 5.53 -9.73 -30.55
C PRO A 443 5.47 -11.24 -30.77
N ALA A 444 4.31 -11.75 -31.19
CA ALA A 444 4.25 -13.05 -31.82
C ALA A 444 5.01 -13.01 -33.16
N GLU A 445 5.49 -14.16 -33.66
CA GLU A 445 6.34 -14.24 -34.87
C GLU A 445 5.78 -13.49 -36.10
N TYR A 446 4.48 -13.22 -36.14
CA TYR A 446 3.78 -12.55 -37.25
C TYR A 446 3.41 -11.07 -37.01
N ASP A 447 3.60 -10.52 -35.79
CA ASP A 447 3.09 -9.20 -35.37
C ASP A 447 4.22 -8.20 -34.98
N GLY A 448 5.41 -8.33 -35.57
CA GLY A 448 6.59 -7.52 -35.23
C GLY A 448 6.53 -6.03 -35.56
N THR A 449 5.49 -5.54 -36.26
CA THR A 449 5.34 -4.13 -36.62
C THR A 449 3.90 -3.65 -36.51
N VAL A 450 3.67 -2.56 -35.78
CA VAL A 450 2.35 -1.93 -35.64
C VAL A 450 2.46 -0.46 -36.04
N ALA A 451 1.74 -0.05 -37.07
CA ALA A 451 1.74 1.34 -37.54
C ALA A 451 1.08 2.29 -36.53
N ALA A 452 1.47 3.56 -36.56
CA ALA A 452 0.83 4.61 -35.77
C ALA A 452 -0.70 4.61 -35.95
N GLY A 453 -1.45 4.70 -34.86
CA GLY A 453 -2.91 4.73 -34.85
C GLY A 453 -3.59 3.37 -35.00
N ASN A 454 -2.85 2.30 -35.34
CA ASN A 454 -3.42 0.95 -35.39
C ASN A 454 -3.42 0.28 -34.01
N THR A 455 -4.53 -0.37 -33.67
CA THR A 455 -4.68 -1.00 -32.36
C THR A 455 -4.16 -2.44 -32.36
N LEU A 456 -3.25 -2.74 -31.44
CA LEU A 456 -2.76 -4.07 -31.10
C LEU A 456 -3.62 -4.67 -29.97
N PRO A 457 -4.40 -5.73 -30.21
CA PRO A 457 -5.18 -6.41 -29.18
C PRO A 457 -4.38 -7.56 -28.54
N LEU A 458 -4.07 -7.45 -27.26
CA LEU A 458 -3.41 -8.48 -26.45
C LEU A 458 -4.43 -9.15 -25.54
N GLY A 459 -4.95 -10.31 -25.97
CA GLY A 459 -5.86 -11.10 -25.17
C GLY A 459 -5.11 -12.12 -24.31
N TYR A 460 -5.61 -12.43 -23.12
CA TYR A 460 -5.01 -13.47 -22.27
C TYR A 460 -5.97 -14.06 -21.23
N GLN A 461 -5.56 -15.20 -20.68
CA GLN A 461 -6.15 -15.80 -19.48
C GLN A 461 -5.18 -15.73 -18.32
N GLY A 462 -5.72 -15.64 -17.12
CA GLY A 462 -4.92 -15.67 -15.91
C GLY A 462 -5.65 -16.24 -14.70
N THR A 463 -4.89 -16.48 -13.64
CA THR A 463 -5.42 -16.85 -12.32
C THR A 463 -5.41 -15.64 -11.39
N SER A 464 -6.44 -15.54 -10.56
CA SER A 464 -6.55 -14.53 -9.50
C SER A 464 -7.09 -15.19 -8.23
N ASN A 465 -6.64 -14.70 -7.07
CA ASN A 465 -6.91 -15.38 -5.81
C ASN A 465 -8.24 -14.91 -5.19
N SER A 466 -8.49 -13.59 -5.19
CA SER A 466 -9.67 -12.98 -4.57
C SER A 466 -10.00 -11.62 -5.16
N TYR A 467 -8.96 -10.83 -5.46
CA TYR A 467 -9.05 -9.55 -6.15
C TYR A 467 -8.49 -9.69 -7.56
N ASN A 468 -9.06 -8.96 -8.50
CA ASN A 468 -8.68 -8.97 -9.90
C ASN A 468 -8.71 -7.55 -10.47
N SER A 469 -7.93 -6.65 -9.88
CA SER A 469 -7.81 -5.28 -10.35
C SER A 469 -7.21 -5.24 -11.75
N ALA A 470 -7.59 -4.23 -12.54
CA ALA A 470 -7.01 -4.04 -13.87
C ALA A 470 -5.47 -3.97 -13.80
N PRO A 471 -4.76 -4.42 -14.84
CA PRO A 471 -3.33 -4.22 -14.95
C PRO A 471 -3.01 -2.73 -14.93
N GLU A 472 -1.94 -2.39 -14.23
CA GLU A 472 -1.48 -1.02 -14.06
C GLU A 472 -0.15 -0.83 -14.78
N TYR A 473 0.16 0.43 -15.11
CA TYR A 473 1.43 0.81 -15.72
C TYR A 473 1.71 0.10 -17.04
N ILE A 474 0.75 0.17 -17.96
CA ILE A 474 0.93 -0.31 -19.32
C ILE A 474 1.93 0.61 -20.02
N THR A 475 3.04 0.05 -20.46
CA THR A 475 4.12 0.75 -21.17
C THR A 475 4.43 0.03 -22.48
N VAL A 476 4.93 0.79 -23.46
CA VAL A 476 5.49 0.28 -24.70
C VAL A 476 6.92 0.80 -24.82
N ASP A 477 7.88 -0.10 -24.96
CA ASP A 477 9.32 0.21 -25.06
C ASP A 477 9.86 1.07 -23.91
N GLY A 478 9.23 0.97 -22.74
CA GLY A 478 9.57 1.75 -21.55
C GLY A 478 8.83 3.10 -21.44
N HIS A 479 8.04 3.49 -22.43
CA HIS A 479 7.22 4.70 -22.41
C HIS A 479 5.80 4.40 -21.94
N ALA A 480 5.25 5.25 -21.07
CA ALA A 480 3.90 5.08 -20.52
C ALA A 480 2.81 5.27 -21.59
N CYS A 481 1.80 4.38 -21.55
CA CYS A 481 0.57 4.59 -22.28
C CYS A 481 -0.46 5.31 -21.41
N GLN A 482 -1.23 6.20 -22.03
CA GLN A 482 -2.41 6.80 -21.42
C GLN A 482 -3.52 5.75 -21.35
N SER A 483 -4.09 5.53 -20.16
CA SER A 483 -5.16 4.56 -19.90
C SER A 483 -6.56 5.05 -20.24
#